data_AF-A0A9Y2AV47-F1
#
_entry.id   AF-A0A9Y2AV47-F1
#
_cell.length_a   1.000
_cell.length_b   1.000
_cell.length_c   1.000
_cell.angle_alpha   90.00
_cell.angle_beta   90.00
_cell.angle_gamma   90.00
#
_symmetry.space_group_name_H-M   'P 1'
#
loop_
_entity.id
_entity.type
_entity.pdbx_description
1 polymer ?
#
loop_
_entity_poly.entity_id
_entity_poly.type
_entity_poly.pdbx_seq_one_letter_code
_entity_poly.pdbx_strand_id
1 'polypeptide(L)'
;MFGALWHRIFGRKADIVESEGVVPPYDPIAALRDQVRRDVTGGFYDEDAILTNAHELFEEELPRPVLRREASAALRAALADHRAAEQGWTALTDCDRLDAAFAALEAEGVIARQNFTCCGTCGASEIWDEVEAAQQAGEPVEGYAFFHMQDTESAVEGHGLYLNYGACVTGEDAAIAIGRRIVDQLEAHGLATDWDGSWGQRINVALDWKKRRGVLVLEG
;
A
#
# COMPACT_ATOMS: atom_id res chain seq x y z
N MET A 1 -22.40 12.27 -1.51
CA MET A 1 -21.89 12.48 -0.14
C MET A 1 -20.41 12.80 -0.23
N PHE A 2 -20.02 14.08 -0.16
CA PHE A 2 -18.61 14.55 -0.29
C PHE A 2 -17.63 13.97 0.76
N GLY A 3 -18.11 13.19 1.74
CA GLY A 3 -17.33 12.80 2.91
C GLY A 3 -16.36 11.65 2.69
N ALA A 4 -16.67 10.64 1.87
CA ALA A 4 -15.87 9.42 1.83
C ALA A 4 -14.48 9.63 1.21
N LEU A 5 -14.41 10.31 0.07
CA LEU A 5 -13.15 10.67 -0.57
C LEU A 5 -12.42 11.79 0.18
N TRP A 6 -13.15 12.77 0.72
CA TRP A 6 -12.56 13.84 1.54
C TRP A 6 -11.92 13.31 2.83
N HIS A 7 -12.52 12.31 3.48
CA HIS A 7 -11.93 11.64 4.64
C HIS A 7 -10.73 10.77 4.29
N ARG A 8 -10.73 10.17 3.09
CA ARG A 8 -9.59 9.41 2.58
C ARG A 8 -8.39 10.30 2.23
N ILE A 9 -8.64 11.52 1.72
CA ILE A 9 -7.58 12.46 1.31
C ILE A 9 -7.11 13.37 2.46
N PHE A 10 -8.00 13.80 3.37
CA PHE A 10 -7.70 14.84 4.37
C PHE A 10 -7.91 14.41 5.84
N GLY A 11 -8.29 13.15 6.11
CA GLY A 11 -8.57 12.69 7.46
C GLY A 11 -9.88 13.22 8.07
N ARG A 12 -10.12 12.94 9.36
CA ARG A 12 -11.29 13.45 10.10
C ARG A 12 -11.09 14.93 10.39
N LYS A 13 -12.17 15.73 10.36
CA LYS A 13 -12.19 17.21 10.60
C LYS A 13 -11.48 17.75 11.85
N ALA A 14 -10.95 16.89 12.73
CA ALA A 14 -10.48 17.27 14.05
C ALA A 14 -9.02 17.78 14.10
N ASP A 15 -8.18 17.55 13.09
CA ASP A 15 -6.73 17.81 13.20
C ASP A 15 -6.15 18.86 12.23
N ILE A 16 -6.99 19.67 11.57
CA ILE A 16 -6.47 20.76 10.72
C ILE A 16 -6.25 22.02 11.57
N VAL A 17 -4.99 22.29 11.89
CA VAL A 17 -4.53 23.64 12.27
C VAL A 17 -4.73 24.53 11.05
N GLU A 18 -5.64 25.50 11.13
CA GLU A 18 -5.93 26.46 10.06
C GLU A 18 -4.66 27.24 9.69
N SER A 19 -4.06 26.88 8.55
CA SER A 19 -3.20 27.78 7.79
C SER A 19 -4.03 28.39 6.67
N GLU A 20 -4.13 29.73 6.61
CA GLU A 20 -4.83 30.50 5.57
C GLU A 20 -4.09 30.38 4.21
N GLY A 21 -4.13 29.20 3.61
CA GLY A 21 -3.79 28.97 2.21
C GLY A 21 -5.05 28.92 1.36
N VAL A 22 -5.04 29.55 0.18
CA VAL A 22 -6.10 29.35 -0.82
C VAL A 22 -6.01 27.90 -1.31
N VAL A 23 -6.83 27.02 -0.75
CA VAL A 23 -6.98 25.65 -1.26
C VAL A 23 -7.65 25.74 -2.63
N PRO A 24 -7.03 25.24 -3.72
CA PRO A 24 -7.65 25.26 -5.03
C PRO A 24 -8.98 24.50 -5.01
N PRO A 25 -9.97 24.91 -5.83
CA PRO A 25 -11.25 24.20 -5.88
C PRO A 25 -11.03 22.75 -6.30
N TYR A 26 -11.74 21.84 -5.62
CA TYR A 26 -11.69 20.42 -5.91
C TYR A 26 -12.10 20.13 -7.38
N ASP A 27 -11.26 19.40 -8.10
CA ASP A 27 -11.54 18.92 -9.46
C ASP A 27 -11.62 17.37 -9.46
N PRO A 28 -12.82 16.79 -9.61
CA PRO A 28 -13.00 15.34 -9.59
C PRO A 28 -12.29 14.63 -10.76
N ILE A 29 -12.05 15.30 -11.89
CA ILE A 29 -11.32 14.70 -13.02
C ILE A 29 -9.82 14.64 -12.69
N ALA A 30 -9.27 15.66 -12.05
CA ALA A 30 -7.89 15.65 -11.57
C ALA A 30 -7.70 14.56 -10.50
N ALA A 31 -8.59 14.50 -9.51
CA ALA A 31 -8.55 13.48 -8.46
C ALA A 31 -8.65 12.04 -9.02
N LEU A 32 -9.51 11.83 -10.03
CA LEU A 32 -9.60 10.55 -10.75
C LEU A 32 -8.27 10.18 -11.42
N ARG A 33 -7.64 11.14 -12.12
CA ARG A 33 -6.34 10.91 -12.78
C ARG A 33 -5.25 10.57 -11.77
N ASP A 34 -5.21 11.25 -10.64
CA ASP A 34 -4.25 10.99 -9.57
C ASP A 34 -4.46 9.62 -8.94
N GLN A 35 -5.72 9.21 -8.72
CA GLN A 35 -6.01 7.87 -8.21
C GLN A 35 -5.56 6.79 -9.19
N VAL A 36 -5.90 6.92 -10.47
CA VAL A 36 -5.49 5.95 -11.50
C VAL A 36 -3.96 5.89 -11.62
N ARG A 37 -3.28 7.04 -11.53
CA ARG A 37 -1.81 7.09 -11.49
C ARG A 37 -1.26 6.33 -10.28
N ARG A 38 -1.82 6.51 -9.08
CA ARG A 38 -1.42 5.79 -7.88
C ARG A 38 -1.62 4.29 -8.03
N ASP A 39 -2.77 3.84 -8.52
CA ASP A 39 -3.05 2.41 -8.68
C ASP A 39 -2.12 1.76 -9.71
N VAL A 40 -1.83 2.47 -10.82
CA VAL A 40 -0.83 2.02 -11.80
C VAL A 40 0.55 1.92 -11.15
N THR A 41 1.01 2.98 -10.50
CA THR A 41 2.37 3.06 -9.92
C THR A 41 2.55 2.13 -8.71
N GLY A 42 1.48 1.89 -7.95
CA GLY A 42 1.44 0.94 -6.85
C GLY A 42 1.69 -0.49 -7.30
N GLY A 43 1.31 -0.84 -8.53
CA GLY A 43 1.72 -2.11 -9.16
C GLY A 43 0.99 -3.36 -8.66
N PHE A 44 -0.07 -3.23 -7.85
CA PHE A 44 -0.81 -4.36 -7.27
C PHE A 44 -2.09 -4.74 -8.02
N TYR A 45 -2.60 -3.86 -8.88
CA TYR A 45 -3.85 -4.08 -9.62
C TYR A 45 -3.60 -4.28 -11.10
N ASP A 46 -4.37 -5.14 -11.75
CA ASP A 46 -4.46 -5.19 -13.21
C ASP A 46 -5.30 -4.03 -13.77
N GLU A 47 -5.38 -3.91 -15.10
CA GLU A 47 -6.09 -2.81 -15.76
C GLU A 47 -7.59 -2.77 -15.42
N ASP A 48 -8.24 -3.93 -15.32
CA ASP A 48 -9.67 -4.05 -15.03
C ASP A 48 -9.98 -3.66 -13.58
N ALA A 49 -9.15 -4.09 -12.63
CA ALA A 49 -9.25 -3.69 -11.24
C ALA A 49 -9.04 -2.18 -11.06
N ILE A 50 -8.06 -1.58 -11.77
CA ILE A 50 -7.84 -0.12 -11.72
C ILE A 50 -9.08 0.65 -12.22
N LEU A 51 -9.67 0.21 -13.33
CA LEU A 51 -10.89 0.85 -13.85
C LEU A 51 -12.07 0.64 -12.91
N THR A 52 -12.19 -0.54 -12.29
CA THR A 52 -13.25 -0.85 -11.32
C THR A 52 -13.13 0.06 -10.10
N ASN A 53 -11.93 0.15 -9.50
CA ASN A 53 -11.66 1.04 -8.36
C ASN A 53 -11.97 2.50 -8.71
N ALA A 54 -11.53 2.96 -9.88
CA ALA A 54 -11.82 4.30 -10.37
C ALA A 54 -13.33 4.54 -10.55
N HIS A 55 -14.06 3.54 -11.04
CA HIS A 55 -15.51 3.63 -11.19
C HIS A 55 -16.22 3.71 -9.84
N GLU A 56 -15.87 2.85 -8.89
CA GLU A 56 -16.46 2.81 -7.55
C GLU A 56 -16.18 4.11 -6.77
N LEU A 57 -14.97 4.64 -6.86
CA LEU A 57 -14.58 5.84 -6.11
C LEU A 57 -15.26 7.13 -6.61
N PHE A 58 -15.56 7.22 -7.92
CA PHE A 58 -15.98 8.48 -8.54
C PHE A 58 -17.39 8.43 -9.14
N GLU A 59 -18.15 7.34 -9.01
CA GLU A 59 -19.49 7.24 -9.61
C GLU A 59 -20.52 8.25 -9.05
N GLU A 60 -20.35 8.71 -7.82
CA GLU A 60 -21.19 9.77 -7.24
C GLU A 60 -20.80 11.18 -7.72
N GLU A 61 -19.58 11.34 -8.23
CA GLU A 61 -18.99 12.66 -8.53
C GLU A 61 -18.99 12.98 -10.02
N LEU A 62 -18.93 11.96 -10.86
CA LEU A 62 -18.83 12.10 -12.31
C LEU A 62 -19.95 11.31 -13.01
N PRO A 63 -20.66 11.91 -14.00
CA PRO A 63 -21.59 11.16 -14.82
C PRO A 63 -20.92 9.96 -15.49
N ARG A 64 -21.55 8.78 -15.44
CA ARG A 64 -20.99 7.50 -15.93
C ARG A 64 -20.28 7.58 -17.31
N PRO A 65 -20.84 8.25 -18.34
CA PRO A 65 -20.15 8.38 -19.63
C PRO A 65 -18.84 9.17 -19.56
N VAL A 66 -18.79 10.20 -18.71
CA VAL A 66 -17.59 11.02 -18.48
C VAL A 66 -16.58 10.21 -17.68
N LEU A 67 -16.99 9.59 -16.58
CA LEU A 67 -16.14 8.76 -15.73
C LEU A 67 -15.44 7.66 -16.53
N ARG A 68 -16.19 6.88 -17.32
CA ARG A 68 -15.62 5.82 -18.16
C ARG A 68 -14.55 6.36 -19.11
N ARG A 69 -14.84 7.50 -19.76
CA ARG A 69 -13.92 8.12 -20.74
C ARG A 69 -12.65 8.62 -20.05
N GLU A 70 -12.78 9.37 -18.97
CA GLU A 70 -11.65 9.96 -18.26
C GLU A 70 -10.80 8.89 -17.57
N ALA A 71 -11.41 7.87 -16.94
CA ALA A 71 -10.67 6.76 -16.31
C ALA A 71 -9.88 5.96 -17.35
N SER A 72 -10.51 5.63 -18.50
CA SER A 72 -9.82 4.92 -19.58
C SER A 72 -8.68 5.73 -20.21
N ALA A 73 -8.81 7.07 -20.25
CA ALA A 73 -7.76 7.95 -20.75
C ALA A 73 -6.61 8.07 -19.74
N ALA A 74 -6.95 8.23 -18.45
CA ALA A 74 -5.99 8.28 -17.35
C ALA A 74 -5.16 6.99 -17.26
N LEU A 75 -5.81 5.83 -17.38
CA LEU A 75 -5.14 4.53 -17.33
C LEU A 75 -4.11 4.39 -18.46
N ARG A 76 -4.50 4.72 -19.69
CA ARG A 76 -3.61 4.66 -20.85
C ARG A 76 -2.39 5.58 -20.69
N ALA A 77 -2.61 6.80 -20.19
CA ALA A 77 -1.53 7.74 -19.93
C ALA A 77 -0.60 7.24 -18.83
N ALA A 78 -1.15 6.87 -17.67
CA ALA A 78 -0.38 6.39 -16.52
C ALA A 78 0.43 5.12 -16.85
N LEU A 79 -0.13 4.17 -17.60
CA LEU A 79 0.60 2.98 -18.05
C LEU A 79 1.74 3.33 -19.02
N ALA A 80 1.52 4.29 -19.93
CA ALA A 80 2.56 4.74 -20.84
C ALA A 80 3.72 5.40 -20.09
N ASP A 81 3.41 6.29 -19.15
CA ASP A 81 4.39 6.98 -18.31
C ASP A 81 5.16 5.99 -17.42
N HIS A 82 4.46 5.02 -16.82
CA HIS A 82 5.08 3.99 -15.99
C HIS A 82 6.04 3.10 -16.79
N ARG A 83 5.61 2.60 -17.96
CA ARG A 83 6.49 1.82 -18.85
C ARG A 83 7.70 2.61 -19.33
N ALA A 84 7.57 3.92 -19.55
CA ALA A 84 8.69 4.78 -19.91
C ALA A 84 9.66 4.93 -18.72
N ALA A 85 9.15 5.10 -17.50
CA ALA A 85 9.95 5.18 -16.30
C ALA A 85 10.72 3.87 -16.01
N GLU A 86 10.08 2.71 -16.18
CA GLU A 86 10.67 1.38 -15.97
C GLU A 86 11.96 1.16 -16.77
N GLN A 87 12.09 1.76 -17.96
CA GLN A 87 13.29 1.66 -18.80
C GLN A 87 14.54 2.25 -18.15
N GLY A 88 14.36 3.18 -17.20
CA GLY A 88 15.45 3.81 -16.47
C GLY A 88 15.76 3.16 -15.12
N TRP A 89 15.02 2.13 -14.71
CA TRP A 89 15.20 1.51 -13.40
C TRP A 89 16.38 0.55 -13.38
N THR A 90 17.04 0.47 -12.23
CA THR A 90 18.09 -0.53 -11.97
C THR A 90 17.50 -1.93 -11.97
N ALA A 91 18.29 -2.96 -12.27
CA ALA A 91 17.82 -4.35 -12.31
C ALA A 91 17.17 -4.82 -10.99
N LEU A 92 17.64 -4.30 -9.85
CA LEU A 92 17.07 -4.50 -8.53
C LEU A 92 16.59 -3.14 -7.98
N THR A 93 15.30 -3.03 -7.66
CA THR A 93 14.68 -1.87 -7.01
C THR A 93 14.42 -2.14 -5.53
N ASP A 94 14.05 -1.11 -4.78
CA ASP A 94 13.66 -1.29 -3.38
C ASP A 94 12.38 -2.11 -3.23
N CYS A 95 11.46 -2.07 -4.21
CA CYS A 95 10.29 -2.94 -4.22
C CYS A 95 10.67 -4.42 -4.43
N ASP A 96 11.68 -4.72 -5.25
CA ASP A 96 12.18 -6.10 -5.38
C ASP A 96 12.82 -6.59 -4.06
N ARG A 97 13.53 -5.70 -3.35
CA ARG A 97 14.10 -5.99 -2.02
C ARG A 97 13.01 -6.20 -0.97
N LEU A 98 11.95 -5.40 -1.02
CA LEU A 98 10.78 -5.51 -0.16
C LEU A 98 10.07 -6.85 -0.38
N ASP A 99 9.88 -7.24 -1.64
CA ASP A 99 9.31 -8.55 -2.00
C ASP A 99 10.17 -9.70 -1.43
N ALA A 100 11.49 -9.60 -1.52
CA ALA A 100 12.40 -10.59 -0.93
C ALA A 100 12.36 -10.63 0.61
N ALA A 101 12.32 -9.47 1.27
CA ALA A 101 12.22 -9.38 2.73
C ALA A 101 10.91 -9.97 3.26
N PHE A 102 9.79 -9.70 2.58
CA PHE A 102 8.50 -10.30 2.94
C PHE A 102 8.50 -11.81 2.76
N ALA A 103 9.12 -12.33 1.69
CA ALA A 103 9.27 -13.77 1.51
C ALA A 103 10.17 -14.42 2.58
N ALA A 104 11.21 -13.73 3.04
CA ALA A 104 12.05 -14.20 4.13
C ALA A 104 11.29 -14.24 5.48
N LEU A 105 10.48 -13.22 5.76
CA LEU A 105 9.61 -13.18 6.93
C LEU A 105 8.62 -14.36 6.97
N GLU A 106 7.98 -14.66 5.83
CA GLU A 106 7.09 -15.82 5.68
C GLU A 106 7.81 -17.14 6.00
N ALA A 107 9.03 -17.30 5.47
CA ALA A 107 9.84 -18.49 5.73
C ALA A 107 10.22 -18.67 7.21
N GLU A 108 10.18 -17.59 8.00
CA GLU A 108 10.45 -17.57 9.43
C GLU A 108 9.17 -17.63 10.30
N GLY A 109 7.99 -17.83 9.70
CA GLY A 109 6.74 -17.93 10.44
C GLY A 109 6.10 -16.58 10.79
N VAL A 110 6.41 -15.52 10.03
CA VAL A 110 5.71 -14.23 10.11
C VAL A 110 4.84 -14.08 8.88
N ILE A 111 3.51 -14.07 9.05
CA ILE A 111 2.57 -13.79 7.94
C ILE A 111 2.83 -12.36 7.44
N ALA A 112 3.31 -12.23 6.21
CA ALA A 112 3.74 -10.98 5.61
C ALA A 112 2.84 -10.64 4.41
N ARG A 113 2.04 -9.56 4.53
CA ARG A 113 1.09 -9.17 3.47
C ARG A 113 1.38 -7.77 2.94
N GLN A 114 1.46 -7.67 1.63
CA GLN A 114 1.67 -6.42 0.91
C GLN A 114 0.36 -5.88 0.37
N ASN A 115 0.17 -4.56 0.43
CA ASN A 115 -1.03 -3.88 -0.06
C ASN A 115 -2.34 -4.52 0.46
N PHE A 116 -2.32 -4.91 1.72
CA PHE A 116 -3.32 -5.74 2.37
C PHE A 116 -4.47 -4.89 2.91
N THR A 117 -5.66 -5.08 2.36
CA THR A 117 -6.89 -4.35 2.70
C THR A 117 -6.82 -2.84 2.44
N CYS A 118 -7.96 -2.16 2.58
CA CYS A 118 -8.05 -0.73 2.25
C CYS A 118 -7.34 0.19 3.25
N CYS A 119 -7.27 -0.18 4.54
CA CYS A 119 -6.70 0.66 5.60
C CYS A 119 -6.24 -0.17 6.81
N GLY A 120 -5.50 0.45 7.75
CA GLY A 120 -4.97 -0.24 8.92
C GLY A 120 -6.03 -0.88 9.82
N THR A 121 -7.22 -0.31 9.92
CA THR A 121 -8.32 -0.88 10.72
C THR A 121 -8.89 -2.15 10.09
N CYS A 122 -9.08 -2.17 8.76
CA CYS A 122 -9.49 -3.38 8.05
C CYS A 122 -8.40 -4.45 8.13
N GLY A 123 -7.14 -4.07 7.89
CA GLY A 123 -6.01 -4.98 7.95
C GLY A 123 -5.83 -5.62 9.33
N ALA A 124 -5.98 -4.84 10.41
CA ALA A 124 -5.91 -5.37 11.77
C ALA A 124 -7.05 -6.34 12.10
N SER A 125 -8.20 -6.25 11.42
CA SER A 125 -9.30 -7.20 11.56
C SER A 125 -9.06 -8.46 10.73
N GLU A 126 -8.67 -8.32 9.47
CA GLU A 126 -8.56 -9.43 8.50
C GLU A 126 -7.29 -10.26 8.69
N ILE A 127 -6.19 -9.67 9.19
CA ILE A 127 -4.93 -10.40 9.38
C ILE A 127 -5.06 -11.53 10.40
N TRP A 128 -5.98 -11.39 11.38
CA TRP A 128 -6.23 -12.44 12.37
C TRP A 128 -6.94 -13.66 11.77
N ASP A 129 -7.76 -13.48 10.74
CA ASP A 129 -8.38 -14.62 10.05
C ASP A 129 -7.31 -15.50 9.40
N GLU A 130 -6.26 -14.90 8.83
CA GLU A 130 -5.13 -15.64 8.27
C GLU A 130 -4.27 -16.31 9.34
N VAL A 131 -4.01 -15.61 10.46
CA VAL A 131 -3.29 -16.18 11.61
C VAL A 131 -4.04 -17.40 12.16
N GLU A 132 -5.35 -17.28 12.36
CA GLU A 132 -6.19 -18.38 12.85
C GLU A 132 -6.20 -19.56 11.87
N ALA A 133 -6.28 -19.30 10.55
CA ALA A 133 -6.22 -20.34 9.54
C ALA A 133 -4.87 -21.09 9.55
N ALA A 134 -3.75 -20.37 9.64
CA ALA A 134 -2.41 -20.96 9.74
C ALA A 134 -2.26 -21.80 11.01
N GLN A 135 -2.74 -21.32 12.15
CA GLN A 135 -2.74 -22.06 13.42
C GLN A 135 -3.59 -23.35 13.34
N GLN A 136 -4.77 -23.27 12.71
CA GLN A 136 -5.63 -24.44 12.49
C GLN A 136 -4.99 -25.47 11.55
N ALA A 137 -4.20 -25.03 10.58
CA ALA A 137 -3.39 -25.88 9.71
C ALA A 137 -2.14 -26.47 10.41
N GLY A 138 -1.83 -26.03 11.63
CA GLY A 138 -0.66 -26.47 12.39
C GLY A 138 0.65 -25.82 11.91
N GLU A 139 0.57 -24.70 11.19
CA GLU A 139 1.73 -23.96 10.75
C GLU A 139 2.37 -23.19 11.92
N PRO A 140 3.70 -23.08 11.97
CA PRO A 140 4.42 -22.41 13.05
C PRO A 140 4.39 -20.89 12.90
N VAL A 141 3.19 -20.29 12.92
CA VAL A 141 3.03 -18.84 12.86
C VAL A 141 3.30 -18.18 14.22
N GLU A 142 4.18 -17.19 14.23
CA GLU A 142 4.62 -16.48 15.44
C GLU A 142 4.16 -15.01 15.46
N GLY A 143 3.86 -14.43 14.31
CA GLY A 143 3.38 -13.07 14.18
C GLY A 143 2.97 -12.69 12.76
N TYR A 144 2.74 -11.40 12.56
CA TYR A 144 2.41 -10.85 11.25
C TYR A 144 3.10 -9.51 10.99
N ALA A 145 3.21 -9.17 9.71
CA ALA A 145 3.62 -7.87 9.20
C ALA A 145 2.74 -7.51 7.99
N PHE A 146 2.22 -6.28 7.93
CA PHE A 146 1.53 -5.83 6.72
C PHE A 146 1.61 -4.32 6.50
N PHE A 147 1.51 -3.92 5.24
CA PHE A 147 1.13 -2.56 4.86
C PHE A 147 -0.13 -2.60 4.02
N HIS A 148 -0.98 -1.58 4.14
CA HIS A 148 -2.28 -1.51 3.48
C HIS A 148 -2.24 -0.61 2.24
N MET A 149 -3.35 -0.55 1.50
CA MET A 149 -3.44 0.24 0.27
C MET A 149 -3.04 1.70 0.44
N GLN A 150 -3.49 2.37 1.51
CA GLN A 150 -3.08 3.77 1.76
C GLN A 150 -1.58 3.95 2.07
N ASP A 151 -0.89 2.92 2.59
CA ASP A 151 0.57 3.00 2.76
C ASP A 151 1.28 2.89 1.42
N THR A 152 0.75 2.06 0.51
CA THR A 152 1.21 2.01 -0.88
C THR A 152 1.05 3.37 -1.55
N GLU A 153 -0.10 4.02 -1.38
CA GLU A 153 -0.36 5.37 -1.92
C GLU A 153 0.65 6.39 -1.37
N SER A 154 0.88 6.37 -0.06
CA SER A 154 1.88 7.19 0.63
C SER A 154 3.30 6.97 0.09
N ALA A 155 3.70 5.70 -0.09
CA ALA A 155 5.02 5.35 -0.60
C ALA A 155 5.21 5.79 -2.07
N VAL A 156 4.18 5.63 -2.90
CA VAL A 156 4.14 6.12 -4.29
C VAL A 156 4.29 7.65 -4.35
N GLU A 157 3.82 8.37 -3.34
CA GLU A 157 3.93 9.83 -3.23
C GLU A 157 5.26 10.29 -2.55
N GLY A 158 6.12 9.34 -2.17
CA GLY A 158 7.44 9.63 -1.59
C GLY A 158 7.43 9.91 -0.10
N HIS A 159 6.35 9.52 0.60
CA HIS A 159 6.20 9.71 2.06
C HIS A 159 6.66 8.50 2.89
N GLY A 160 7.32 7.52 2.25
CA GLY A 160 7.76 6.29 2.90
C GLY A 160 6.65 5.24 3.04
N LEU A 161 7.03 4.06 3.52
CA LEU A 161 6.13 2.92 3.72
C LEU A 161 6.06 2.56 5.21
N TYR A 162 4.86 2.39 5.73
CA TYR A 162 4.65 2.03 7.13
C TYR A 162 4.13 0.60 7.24
N LEU A 163 4.73 -0.21 8.13
CA LEU A 163 4.32 -1.58 8.38
C LEU A 163 3.65 -1.67 9.76
N ASN A 164 2.46 -2.25 9.77
CA ASN A 164 1.82 -2.78 10.98
C ASN A 164 2.44 -4.15 11.29
N TYR A 165 2.51 -4.48 12.56
CA TYR A 165 3.02 -5.77 13.00
C TYR A 165 2.36 -6.20 14.31
N GLY A 166 2.43 -7.49 14.59
CA GLY A 166 1.89 -8.08 15.81
C GLY A 166 2.43 -9.49 16.04
N ALA A 167 2.28 -10.00 17.26
CA ALA A 167 2.62 -11.37 17.62
C ALA A 167 1.36 -12.19 17.86
N CYS A 168 1.44 -13.50 17.59
CA CYS A 168 0.35 -14.44 17.88
C CYS A 168 0.14 -14.65 19.39
N VAL A 169 1.18 -14.41 20.19
CA VAL A 169 1.10 -14.46 21.65
C VAL A 169 0.90 -13.07 22.24
N THR A 170 0.08 -12.98 23.29
CA THR A 170 -0.24 -11.70 23.94
C THR A 170 0.96 -11.13 24.69
N GLY A 171 1.25 -9.86 24.45
CA GLY A 171 2.20 -9.08 25.25
C GLY A 171 3.05 -8.14 24.39
N GLU A 172 3.37 -6.97 24.94
CA GLU A 172 4.13 -5.95 24.22
C GLU A 172 5.53 -6.45 23.80
N ASP A 173 6.23 -7.13 24.71
CA ASP A 173 7.55 -7.72 24.44
C ASP A 173 7.53 -8.70 23.26
N ALA A 174 6.42 -9.43 23.09
CA ALA A 174 6.29 -10.42 22.02
C ALA A 174 6.20 -9.77 20.64
N ALA A 175 5.37 -8.74 20.44
CA ALA A 175 5.40 -8.08 19.12
C ALA A 175 6.58 -7.15 18.94
N ILE A 176 7.18 -6.59 19.99
CA ILE A 176 8.47 -5.90 19.83
C ILE A 176 9.53 -6.88 19.31
N ALA A 177 9.53 -8.15 19.76
CA ALA A 177 10.41 -9.17 19.20
C ALA A 177 10.11 -9.46 17.73
N ILE A 178 8.84 -9.52 17.31
CA ILE A 178 8.45 -9.62 15.89
C ILE A 178 8.89 -8.36 15.11
N GLY A 179 8.69 -7.17 15.65
CA GLY A 179 9.11 -5.90 15.05
C GLY A 179 10.62 -5.85 14.79
N ARG A 180 11.43 -6.34 15.73
CA ARG A 180 12.88 -6.47 15.55
C ARG A 180 13.24 -7.43 14.41
N ARG A 181 12.57 -8.59 14.32
CA ARG A 181 12.77 -9.53 13.20
C ARG A 181 12.42 -8.90 11.86
N ILE A 182 11.34 -8.12 11.80
CA ILE A 182 10.94 -7.38 10.60
C ILE A 182 12.03 -6.39 10.20
N VAL A 183 12.52 -5.58 11.14
CA VAL A 183 13.63 -4.64 10.90
C VAL A 183 14.88 -5.38 10.42
N ASP A 184 15.28 -6.46 11.10
CA ASP A 184 16.46 -7.25 10.75
C ASP A 184 16.37 -7.78 9.31
N GLN A 185 15.20 -8.28 8.88
CA GLN A 185 14.98 -8.75 7.51
C GLN A 185 15.04 -7.61 6.50
N LEU A 186 14.36 -6.48 6.76
CA LEU A 186 14.38 -5.32 5.88
C LEU A 186 15.81 -4.80 5.69
N GLU A 187 16.57 -4.67 6.78
CA GLU A 187 17.96 -4.19 6.75
C GLU A 187 18.90 -5.20 6.09
N ALA A 188 18.71 -6.51 6.30
CA ALA A 188 19.46 -7.56 5.60
C ALA A 188 19.24 -7.52 4.08
N HIS A 189 18.07 -7.07 3.63
CA HIS A 189 17.74 -6.83 2.23
C HIS A 189 18.11 -5.40 1.75
N GLY A 190 18.77 -4.61 2.60
CA GLY A 190 19.31 -3.30 2.25
C GLY A 190 18.27 -2.19 2.21
N LEU A 191 17.17 -2.32 2.94
CA LEU A 191 16.16 -1.28 3.15
C LEU A 191 16.43 -0.58 4.49
N ALA A 192 16.44 0.75 4.49
CA ALA A 192 16.62 1.52 5.71
C ALA A 192 15.29 1.63 6.46
N THR A 193 15.33 1.42 7.77
CA THR A 193 14.16 1.52 8.64
C THR A 193 14.30 2.67 9.64
N ASP A 194 13.16 3.24 10.05
CA ASP A 194 13.03 4.19 11.15
C ASP A 194 11.95 3.68 12.11
N TRP A 195 12.39 3.13 13.24
CA TRP A 195 11.54 2.59 14.29
C TRP A 195 12.25 2.68 15.63
N ASP A 196 11.57 3.20 16.65
CA ASP A 196 12.14 3.43 17.99
C ASP A 196 12.12 2.18 18.89
N GLY A 197 11.63 1.05 18.39
CA GLY A 197 11.47 -0.18 19.15
C GLY A 197 10.23 -0.23 20.04
N SER A 198 9.32 0.74 19.91
CA SER A 198 8.08 0.79 20.68
C SER A 198 6.93 0.07 19.97
N TRP A 199 6.10 -0.60 20.77
CA TRP A 199 4.87 -1.26 20.32
C TRP A 199 3.89 -0.29 19.62
N GLY A 200 3.82 0.95 20.10
CA GLY A 200 2.85 1.95 19.63
C GLY A 200 3.21 2.57 18.27
N GLN A 201 4.43 2.35 17.78
CA GLN A 201 4.90 2.90 16.52
C GLN A 201 4.95 1.81 15.44
N ARG A 202 4.39 2.14 14.27
CA ARG A 202 4.57 1.35 13.04
C ARG A 202 6.02 1.47 12.55
N ILE A 203 6.52 0.43 11.88
CA ILE A 203 7.87 0.45 11.32
C ILE A 203 7.85 1.27 10.03
N ASN A 204 8.61 2.36 9.97
CA ASN A 204 8.78 3.13 8.73
C ASN A 204 9.94 2.56 7.94
N VAL A 205 9.77 2.43 6.62
CA VAL A 205 10.78 2.02 5.67
C VAL A 205 10.99 3.16 4.68
N ALA A 206 12.24 3.59 4.54
CA ALA A 206 12.64 4.54 3.51
C ALA A 206 12.96 3.78 2.23
N LEU A 207 12.17 4.00 1.18
CA LEU A 207 12.36 3.37 -0.13
C LEU A 207 11.97 4.29 -1.28
N ASP A 208 12.59 4.07 -2.42
CA ASP A 208 12.17 4.61 -3.71
C ASP A 208 11.16 3.64 -4.36
N TRP A 209 9.88 4.03 -4.36
CA TRP A 209 8.81 3.16 -4.85
C TRP A 209 8.87 2.97 -6.36
N LYS A 210 9.45 1.85 -6.78
CA LYS A 210 9.62 1.43 -8.17
C LYS A 210 9.19 -0.03 -8.33
N LYS A 211 7.89 -0.28 -8.13
CA LYS A 211 7.30 -1.62 -8.33
C LYS A 211 7.01 -1.82 -9.81
N ARG A 212 7.60 -2.87 -10.39
CA ARG A 212 7.37 -3.23 -11.79
C ARG A 212 5.99 -3.82 -11.97
N ARG A 213 5.40 -3.54 -13.13
CA ARG A 213 4.18 -4.23 -13.54
C ARG A 213 4.57 -5.40 -14.42
N GLY A 214 4.27 -6.61 -13.96
CA GLY A 214 4.44 -7.81 -14.79
C GLY A 214 3.64 -7.66 -16.07
N VAL A 215 4.28 -7.84 -17.23
CA VAL A 215 3.54 -8.07 -18.47
C VAL A 215 2.96 -9.47 -18.33
N LEU A 216 1.64 -9.59 -18.22
CA LEU A 216 0.97 -10.84 -18.55
C LEU A 216 1.24 -11.09 -20.03
N VAL A 217 2.34 -11.78 -20.33
CA VAL A 217 2.52 -12.40 -21.64
C VAL A 217 1.50 -13.53 -21.64
N LEU A 218 0.34 -13.28 -22.23
CA LEU A 218 -0.57 -14.34 -22.61
C LEU A 218 0.22 -15.21 -23.60
N GLU A 219 0.76 -16.33 -23.10
CA GLU A 219 1.31 -17.36 -23.98
C GLU A 219 0.18 -17.79 -24.93
N GLY A 220 0.47 -17.69 -26.22
CA GLY A 220 -0.50 -17.86 -27.31
C GLY A 220 -0.82 -19.30 -27.67
#